data_AF-A0ABD7E8Z5-F1
#
_entry.id   AF-A0ABD7E8Z5-F1
#
_cell.length_a   1.000
_cell.length_b   1.000
_cell.length_c   1.000
_cell.angle_alpha   90.00
_cell.angle_beta   90.00
_cell.angle_gamma   90.00
#
_symmetry.space_group_name_H-M   'P 1'
#
loop_
_entity.id
_entity.type
_entity.pdbx_description
1 polymer ?
#
loop_
_entity_poly.entity_id
_entity_poly.type
_entity_poly.pdbx_seq_one_letter_code
_entity_poly.pdbx_strand_id
1 'polypeptide(L)'
;MSLLMTSQPIVINRDLACRIGLNEAIVLQQIHYWLNETNSGTEHGGIRWVYNTTEQWLEQFPFWSESTLKRTFASLKSLGVLRREQLNKSKRDMTNFYTINYESELLEEVKVNESIRSKCTSPSGQSDLMDGRKMTRSIGSKRHAVIGSKWPNDLTENTTEITTENKTSSRPDASQPDTQTAEQEFLTRHPDAVVFSPKKRQWGTQDDLTCAQWLWKKIIALYEQAAECDGEVVRPKEPNWTAWANEIRLMCVQDGRTHKQICEMYSRVSRDPFWCRNVLSPSKLREKWDELSLRLSPSVSTHIEKREDPYFKASYDNVDYSQIPAGFRG
;
A
#
# COMPACT_ATOMS: atom_id res chain seq x y z
N MET A 1 -32.60 -17.48 6.26
CA MET A 1 -31.66 -18.17 5.36
C MET A 1 -31.02 -19.32 6.13
N SER A 2 -30.82 -20.47 5.49
CA SER A 2 -30.02 -21.55 6.08
C SER A 2 -28.53 -21.24 5.91
N LEU A 3 -27.71 -21.61 6.90
CA LEU A 3 -26.24 -21.54 6.84
C LEU A 3 -25.60 -22.91 6.56
N LEU A 4 -26.42 -23.94 6.23
CA LEU A 4 -25.92 -25.20 5.70
C LEU A 4 -25.19 -24.94 4.37
N MET A 5 -24.06 -25.63 4.15
CA MET A 5 -23.11 -25.31 3.09
C MET A 5 -23.70 -25.60 1.70
N THR A 6 -24.23 -24.57 1.04
CA THR A 6 -24.71 -24.61 -0.35
C THR A 6 -23.59 -24.39 -1.39
N SER A 7 -22.39 -24.06 -0.93
CA SER A 7 -21.17 -23.86 -1.72
C SER A 7 -20.01 -24.62 -1.10
N GLN A 8 -19.01 -24.94 -1.92
CA GLN A 8 -17.85 -25.74 -1.53
C GLN A 8 -16.93 -24.91 -0.60
N PRO A 9 -16.59 -25.39 0.62
CA PRO A 9 -15.82 -24.60 1.58
C PRO A 9 -14.35 -24.50 1.18
N ILE A 10 -13.75 -23.32 1.41
CA ILE A 10 -12.31 -23.11 1.24
C ILE A 10 -11.57 -23.85 2.38
N VAL A 11 -10.93 -24.96 2.03
CA VAL A 11 -10.01 -25.70 2.91
C VAL A 11 -8.65 -25.01 2.90
N ILE A 12 -7.94 -24.98 4.03
CA ILE A 12 -6.62 -24.34 4.17
C ILE A 12 -5.72 -25.23 5.04
N ASN A 13 -4.54 -25.58 4.55
CA ASN A 13 -3.51 -26.22 5.38
C ASN A 13 -2.90 -25.18 6.34
N ARG A 14 -2.97 -25.44 7.64
CA ARG A 14 -2.49 -24.52 8.69
C ARG A 14 -0.97 -24.30 8.63
N ASP A 15 -0.20 -25.36 8.44
CA ASP A 15 1.26 -25.29 8.45
C ASP A 15 1.78 -24.57 7.20
N LEU A 16 1.11 -24.75 6.05
CA LEU A 16 1.32 -23.93 4.85
C LEU A 16 1.03 -22.45 5.12
N ALA A 17 -0.13 -22.13 5.73
CA ALA A 17 -0.51 -20.76 6.07
C ALA A 17 0.48 -20.10 7.06
N CYS A 18 1.08 -20.87 7.97
CA CYS A 18 2.13 -20.39 8.87
C CYS A 18 3.50 -20.19 8.18
N ARG A 19 3.76 -20.84 7.03
CA ARG A 19 5.02 -20.69 6.27
C ARG A 19 4.98 -19.57 5.24
N ILE A 20 3.95 -19.53 4.40
CA ILE A 20 3.87 -18.59 3.25
C ILE A 20 2.89 -17.43 3.45
N GLY A 21 2.11 -17.44 4.53
CA GLY A 21 1.03 -16.48 4.79
C GLY A 21 -0.35 -17.05 4.50
N LEU A 22 -1.36 -16.55 5.22
CA LEU A 22 -2.74 -17.06 5.15
C LEU A 22 -3.38 -16.83 3.78
N ASN A 23 -3.25 -15.61 3.23
CA ASN A 23 -3.89 -15.26 1.95
C ASN A 23 -3.20 -15.97 0.78
N GLU A 24 -1.87 -16.07 0.86
CA GLU A 24 -1.00 -16.83 -0.02
C GLU A 24 -1.40 -18.31 -0.04
N ALA A 25 -1.57 -18.94 1.14
CA ALA A 25 -2.00 -20.33 1.24
C ALA A 25 -3.42 -20.57 0.69
N ILE A 26 -4.37 -19.65 0.92
CA ILE A 26 -5.72 -19.72 0.33
C ILE A 26 -5.66 -19.70 -1.21
N VAL A 27 -4.94 -18.73 -1.79
CA VAL A 27 -4.80 -18.62 -3.25
C VAL A 27 -4.09 -19.85 -3.83
N LEU A 28 -3.01 -20.31 -3.20
CA LEU A 28 -2.25 -21.47 -3.66
C LEU A 28 -3.07 -22.76 -3.60
N GLN A 29 -3.84 -22.98 -2.53
CA GLN A 29 -4.71 -24.13 -2.38
C GLN A 29 -5.85 -24.15 -3.41
N GLN A 30 -6.41 -22.97 -3.75
CA GLN A 30 -7.42 -22.87 -4.80
C GLN A 30 -6.84 -23.16 -6.19
N ILE A 31 -5.63 -22.67 -6.50
CA ILE A 31 -4.95 -23.00 -7.76
C ILE A 31 -4.62 -24.49 -7.84
N HIS A 32 -4.21 -25.11 -6.73
CA HIS A 32 -3.97 -26.54 -6.64
C HIS A 32 -5.22 -27.35 -6.97
N TYR A 33 -6.39 -26.95 -6.44
CA TYR A 33 -7.67 -27.56 -6.78
C TYR A 33 -7.99 -27.46 -8.28
N TRP A 34 -7.85 -26.27 -8.88
CA TRP A 34 -8.07 -26.09 -10.33
C TRP A 34 -7.08 -26.88 -11.21
N LEU A 35 -5.84 -27.10 -10.74
CA LEU A 35 -4.86 -27.94 -11.42
C LEU A 35 -5.18 -29.44 -11.34
N ASN A 36 -5.82 -29.90 -10.26
CA ASN A 36 -6.11 -31.31 -10.03
C ASN A 36 -7.48 -31.72 -10.59
N GLU A 37 -8.55 -31.05 -10.11
CA GLU A 37 -9.93 -31.53 -10.19
C GLU A 37 -10.64 -31.25 -11.51
N THR A 38 -10.10 -30.35 -12.34
CA THR A 38 -10.87 -29.75 -13.45
C THR A 38 -10.22 -29.98 -14.82
N ASN A 39 -10.98 -30.53 -15.77
CA ASN A 39 -10.54 -30.69 -17.16
C ASN A 39 -10.26 -29.37 -17.90
N SER A 40 -10.63 -28.22 -17.33
CA SER A 40 -10.41 -26.86 -17.85
C SER A 40 -8.94 -26.37 -17.76
N GLY A 41 -7.97 -27.30 -17.75
CA GLY A 41 -6.54 -26.98 -17.78
C GLY A 41 -6.01 -26.91 -19.21
N THR A 42 -4.89 -26.19 -19.40
CA THR A 42 -4.11 -26.21 -20.64
C THR A 42 -2.75 -26.84 -20.39
N GLU A 43 -2.30 -27.73 -21.26
CA GLU A 43 -0.97 -28.33 -21.17
C GLU A 43 0.00 -27.63 -22.13
N HIS A 44 1.05 -27.04 -21.57
CA HIS A 44 2.09 -26.34 -22.32
C HIS A 44 3.46 -26.76 -21.78
N GLY A 45 4.28 -27.35 -22.66
CA GLY A 45 5.62 -27.84 -22.31
C GLY A 45 5.64 -29.05 -21.36
N GLY A 46 4.57 -29.85 -21.32
CA GLY A 46 4.42 -30.94 -20.35
C GLY A 46 4.02 -30.51 -18.93
N ILE A 47 3.77 -29.21 -18.74
CA ILE A 47 3.25 -28.64 -17.48
C ILE A 47 1.79 -28.24 -17.68
N ARG A 48 0.94 -28.55 -16.71
CA ARG A 48 -0.48 -28.16 -16.68
C ARG A 48 -0.63 -26.75 -16.10
N TRP A 49 -1.45 -25.93 -16.74
CA TRP A 49 -1.70 -24.54 -16.39
C TRP A 49 -3.19 -24.26 -16.26
N VAL A 50 -3.57 -23.53 -15.21
CA VAL A 50 -4.90 -22.95 -15.03
C VAL A 50 -4.89 -21.54 -15.60
N TYR A 51 -5.83 -21.23 -16.49
CA TYR A 51 -6.02 -19.89 -17.02
C TYR A 51 -7.21 -19.22 -16.35
N ASN A 52 -7.06 -17.94 -15.97
CA ASN A 52 -8.16 -17.14 -15.42
C ASN A 52 -7.91 -15.65 -15.64
N THR A 53 -8.96 -14.85 -15.68
CA THR A 53 -8.88 -13.38 -15.60
C THR A 53 -8.81 -12.90 -14.14
N THR A 54 -8.64 -11.60 -13.89
CA THR A 54 -8.58 -11.07 -12.50
C THR A 54 -9.98 -11.08 -11.87
N GLU A 55 -10.99 -10.86 -12.70
CA GLU A 55 -12.41 -10.78 -12.38
C GLU A 55 -12.93 -12.15 -11.94
N GLN A 56 -12.64 -13.20 -12.72
CA GLN A 56 -12.98 -14.59 -12.38
C GLN A 56 -12.29 -15.08 -11.09
N TRP A 57 -11.12 -14.55 -10.73
CA TRP A 57 -10.50 -14.82 -9.43
C TRP A 57 -11.20 -14.08 -8.28
N LEU A 58 -11.78 -12.90 -8.52
CA LEU A 58 -12.58 -12.17 -7.52
C LEU A 58 -13.94 -12.84 -7.26
N GLU A 59 -14.52 -13.52 -8.26
CA GLU A 59 -15.70 -14.37 -8.06
C GLU A 59 -15.44 -15.53 -7.09
N GLN A 60 -14.23 -16.09 -7.07
CA GLN A 60 -13.80 -17.12 -6.11
C GLN A 60 -13.49 -16.53 -4.72
N PHE A 61 -13.10 -15.25 -4.65
CA PHE A 61 -12.70 -14.56 -3.42
C PHE A 61 -13.50 -13.25 -3.20
N PRO A 62 -14.84 -13.30 -3.08
CA PRO A 62 -15.70 -12.11 -3.03
C PRO A 62 -15.53 -11.27 -1.76
N PHE A 63 -14.76 -11.78 -0.79
CA PHE A 63 -14.36 -11.09 0.45
C PHE A 63 -13.02 -10.32 0.33
N TRP A 64 -12.41 -10.27 -0.86
CA TRP A 64 -11.16 -9.56 -1.12
C TRP A 64 -11.29 -8.46 -2.18
N SER A 65 -10.40 -7.47 -2.10
CA SER A 65 -10.23 -6.48 -3.16
C SER A 65 -9.29 -6.98 -4.25
N GLU A 66 -9.44 -6.43 -5.45
CA GLU A 66 -8.50 -6.60 -6.57
C GLU A 66 -7.04 -6.29 -6.15
N SER A 67 -6.84 -5.29 -5.28
CA SER A 67 -5.52 -4.91 -4.76
C SER A 67 -4.93 -5.96 -3.79
N THR A 68 -5.79 -6.66 -3.05
CA THR A 68 -5.40 -7.79 -2.18
C THR A 68 -4.94 -8.95 -3.05
N LEU A 69 -5.75 -9.32 -4.04
CA LEU A 69 -5.52 -10.42 -4.97
C LEU A 69 -4.25 -10.20 -5.81
N LYS A 70 -4.07 -8.99 -6.36
CA LYS A 70 -2.84 -8.63 -7.10
C LYS A 70 -1.59 -8.69 -6.22
N ARG A 71 -1.70 -8.39 -4.91
CA ARG A 71 -0.61 -8.48 -3.95
C ARG A 71 -0.25 -9.93 -3.60
N THR A 72 -1.23 -10.79 -3.33
CA THR A 72 -0.97 -12.21 -3.03
C THR A 72 -0.39 -12.95 -4.23
N PHE A 73 -0.86 -12.68 -5.45
CA PHE A 73 -0.24 -13.20 -6.66
C PHE A 73 1.20 -12.71 -6.90
N ALA A 74 1.54 -11.49 -6.46
CA ALA A 74 2.92 -11.00 -6.50
C ALA A 74 3.80 -11.67 -5.42
N SER A 75 3.24 -11.82 -4.21
CA SER A 75 3.84 -12.51 -3.06
C SER A 75 4.22 -13.96 -3.43
N LEU A 76 3.25 -14.75 -3.88
CA LEU A 76 3.45 -16.14 -4.33
C LEU A 76 4.46 -16.28 -5.48
N LYS A 77 4.54 -15.29 -6.40
CA LYS A 77 5.58 -15.28 -7.44
C LYS A 77 6.97 -14.95 -6.88
N SER A 78 7.06 -14.05 -5.90
CA SER A 78 8.34 -13.70 -5.25
C SER A 78 8.88 -14.82 -4.35
N LEU A 79 7.99 -15.63 -3.76
CA LEU A 79 8.31 -16.84 -3.00
C LEU A 79 8.71 -18.04 -3.89
N GLY A 80 8.65 -17.94 -5.22
CA GLY A 80 9.00 -19.02 -6.14
C GLY A 80 8.01 -20.19 -6.20
N VAL A 81 6.99 -20.24 -5.33
CA VAL A 81 5.95 -21.30 -5.29
C VAL A 81 4.96 -21.24 -6.44
N LEU A 82 4.81 -20.09 -7.11
CA LEU A 82 3.84 -19.91 -8.20
C LEU A 82 4.48 -19.29 -9.44
N ARG A 83 4.38 -20.00 -10.58
CA ARG A 83 4.75 -19.49 -11.90
C ARG A 83 3.52 -18.84 -12.53
N ARG A 84 3.67 -17.61 -13.06
CA ARG A 84 2.64 -16.84 -13.77
C ARG A 84 3.17 -16.32 -15.08
N GLU A 85 2.45 -16.63 -16.16
CA GLU A 85 2.78 -16.30 -17.54
C GLU A 85 1.55 -15.76 -18.30
N GLN A 86 1.76 -15.03 -19.40
CA GLN A 86 0.71 -14.51 -20.27
C GLN A 86 0.94 -15.04 -21.69
N LEU A 87 0.33 -16.18 -22.02
CA LEU A 87 0.52 -16.87 -23.30
C LEU A 87 -0.25 -16.22 -24.47
N ASN A 88 -1.20 -15.34 -24.18
CA ASN A 88 -1.99 -14.63 -25.20
C ASN A 88 -1.21 -13.44 -25.80
N LYS A 89 -1.11 -13.41 -27.12
CA LYS A 89 -0.39 -12.38 -27.90
C LYS A 89 -1.20 -11.08 -28.11
N SER A 90 -2.45 -11.07 -27.70
CA SER A 90 -3.41 -9.97 -27.89
C SER A 90 -3.41 -9.03 -26.69
N LYS A 91 -3.34 -7.72 -26.94
CA LYS A 91 -3.41 -6.68 -25.88
C LYS A 91 -4.78 -6.56 -25.20
N ARG A 92 -5.81 -7.24 -25.72
CA ARG A 92 -7.18 -7.24 -25.15
C ARG A 92 -7.39 -8.36 -24.13
N ASP A 93 -6.64 -9.44 -24.24
CA ASP A 93 -6.90 -10.68 -23.49
C ASP A 93 -6.04 -10.71 -22.22
N MET A 94 -6.62 -10.18 -21.13
CA MET A 94 -5.99 -10.06 -19.81
C MET A 94 -5.90 -11.38 -19.02
N THR A 95 -6.19 -12.52 -19.67
CA THR A 95 -6.10 -13.87 -19.11
C THR A 95 -4.66 -14.18 -18.72
N ASN A 96 -4.45 -14.53 -17.45
CA ASN A 96 -3.17 -14.98 -16.93
C ASN A 96 -3.19 -16.51 -16.77
N PHE A 97 -2.06 -17.14 -17.05
CA PHE A 97 -1.83 -18.57 -16.87
C PHE A 97 -1.01 -18.79 -15.60
N TYR A 98 -1.43 -19.75 -14.78
CA TYR A 98 -0.87 -20.04 -13.46
C TYR A 98 -0.54 -21.52 -13.33
N THR A 99 0.61 -21.84 -12.74
CA THR A 99 0.97 -23.20 -12.35
C THR A 99 1.85 -23.20 -11.11
N ILE A 100 1.77 -24.27 -10.32
CA ILE A 100 2.44 -24.39 -9.02
C ILE A 100 3.82 -25.01 -9.19
N ASN A 101 4.80 -24.42 -8.52
CA ASN A 101 6.17 -24.91 -8.50
C ASN A 101 6.35 -25.93 -7.36
N TYR A 102 5.87 -27.16 -7.57
CA TYR A 102 5.91 -28.23 -6.56
C TYR A 102 7.32 -28.58 -6.06
N GLU A 103 8.36 -28.27 -6.86
CA GLU A 103 9.79 -28.41 -6.54
C GLU A 103 10.31 -27.38 -5.51
N SER A 104 9.45 -26.48 -5.02
CA SER A 104 9.82 -25.44 -4.05
C SER A 104 9.91 -25.99 -2.63
N GLU A 105 11.08 -25.85 -1.98
CA GLU A 105 11.37 -26.22 -0.58
C GLU A 105 10.28 -25.75 0.43
N LEU A 106 9.68 -24.57 0.19
CA LEU A 106 8.56 -24.04 1.00
C LEU A 106 7.31 -24.95 1.04
N LEU A 107 7.15 -25.83 0.05
CA LEU A 107 6.05 -26.78 -0.10
C LEU A 107 6.42 -28.21 0.31
N GLU A 108 7.69 -28.50 0.64
CA GLU A 108 8.03 -29.81 1.20
C GLU A 108 7.38 -29.97 2.58
N GLU A 109 6.62 -31.06 2.73
CA GLU A 109 6.21 -31.53 4.05
C GLU A 109 7.49 -31.78 4.87
N VAL A 110 7.65 -31.01 5.95
CA VAL A 110 8.71 -31.33 6.91
C VAL A 110 8.34 -32.67 7.50
N LYS A 111 9.12 -33.70 7.15
CA LYS A 111 9.16 -34.96 7.88
C LYS A 111 9.38 -34.61 9.35
N VAL A 112 8.31 -34.72 10.13
CA VAL A 112 8.35 -34.48 11.57
C VAL A 112 9.10 -35.66 12.18
N ASN A 113 10.42 -35.57 12.19
CA ASN A 113 11.29 -36.42 12.99
C ASN A 113 10.73 -36.39 14.41
N GLU A 114 10.29 -37.55 14.92
CA GLU A 114 9.39 -37.63 16.08
C GLU A 114 9.91 -36.76 17.25
N SER A 115 9.19 -35.69 17.56
CA SER A 115 9.59 -34.79 18.64
C SER A 115 9.63 -35.57 19.95
N ILE A 116 10.81 -35.64 20.57
CA ILE A 116 11.06 -36.46 21.77
C ILE A 116 9.97 -36.18 22.81
N ARG A 117 9.13 -37.20 23.03
CA ARG A 117 7.90 -37.14 23.84
C ARG A 117 8.18 -36.53 25.21
N SER A 118 7.82 -35.25 25.38
CA SER A 118 7.92 -34.57 26.67
C SER A 118 7.05 -35.30 27.68
N LYS A 119 7.62 -35.63 28.85
CA LYS A 119 6.89 -36.30 29.94
C LYS A 119 5.95 -35.31 30.65
N CYS A 120 4.91 -34.89 29.97
CA CYS A 120 3.79 -34.16 30.54
C CYS A 120 2.86 -35.15 31.22
N THR A 121 2.75 -35.08 32.55
CA THR A 121 1.80 -35.87 33.33
C THR A 121 0.36 -35.51 32.94
N SER A 122 -0.52 -36.51 32.86
CA SER A 122 -1.92 -36.30 32.45
C SER A 122 -2.65 -35.26 33.32
N PRO A 123 -3.49 -34.38 32.75
CA PRO A 123 -4.30 -33.47 33.54
C PRO A 123 -5.30 -34.24 34.42
N SER A 124 -5.12 -34.17 35.74
CA SER A 124 -6.16 -34.59 36.68
C SER A 124 -7.18 -33.47 36.78
N GLY A 125 -8.43 -33.73 36.41
CA GLY A 125 -9.48 -32.72 36.43
C GLY A 125 -9.88 -32.33 37.85
N GLN A 126 -9.91 -31.02 38.12
CA GLN A 126 -10.67 -30.44 39.23
C GLN A 126 -11.55 -29.32 38.66
N SER A 127 -12.86 -29.45 38.87
CA SER A 127 -13.87 -28.49 38.44
C SER A 127 -14.43 -27.77 39.66
N ASP A 128 -13.70 -26.79 40.18
CA ASP A 128 -14.10 -26.05 41.37
C ASP A 128 -15.19 -25.02 41.06
N LEU A 129 -16.13 -24.88 42.01
CA LEU A 129 -17.30 -24.02 41.89
C LEU A 129 -16.93 -22.56 42.19
N MET A 130 -17.32 -21.63 41.31
CA MET A 130 -16.95 -20.21 41.42
C MET A 130 -17.88 -19.45 42.39
N ASP A 131 -17.47 -19.27 43.66
CA ASP A 131 -18.15 -18.34 44.59
C ASP A 131 -17.79 -16.88 44.30
N GLY A 132 -18.79 -16.00 44.35
CA GLY A 132 -18.69 -14.61 43.91
C GLY A 132 -18.38 -13.63 45.05
N ARG A 133 -17.09 -13.33 45.28
CA ARG A 133 -16.69 -12.27 46.24
C ARG A 133 -15.79 -11.20 45.62
N LYS A 134 -16.10 -9.94 45.99
CA LYS A 134 -15.35 -8.73 45.67
C LYS A 134 -14.04 -8.70 46.48
N MET A 135 -12.91 -8.28 45.89
CA MET A 135 -12.14 -7.13 46.45
C MET A 135 -11.13 -6.49 45.47
N THR A 136 -10.71 -5.29 45.86
CA THR A 136 -9.79 -4.28 45.29
C THR A 136 -8.60 -4.67 44.40
N ARG A 137 -8.27 -3.75 43.47
CA ARG A 137 -6.92 -3.51 42.90
C ARG A 137 -5.86 -3.27 44.00
N SER A 138 -4.62 -3.74 43.80
CA SER A 138 -3.42 -2.87 43.90
C SER A 138 -2.10 -3.54 43.44
N ILE A 139 -1.31 -2.76 42.69
CA ILE A 139 0.17 -2.60 42.75
C ILE A 139 1.07 -3.87 42.82
N GLY A 140 1.77 -4.16 41.71
CA GLY A 140 3.23 -3.90 41.68
C GLY A 140 4.25 -5.04 41.54
N SER A 141 4.81 -5.16 40.32
CA SER A 141 6.28 -5.19 40.05
C SER A 141 7.15 -6.38 40.52
N LYS A 142 7.60 -7.25 39.58
CA LYS A 142 9.01 -7.34 39.08
C LYS A 142 9.39 -8.63 38.30
N ARG A 143 10.13 -8.43 37.19
CA ARG A 143 11.22 -9.29 36.64
C ARG A 143 10.81 -10.64 35.98
N HIS A 144 11.58 -11.25 35.06
CA HIS A 144 12.88 -10.89 34.45
C HIS A 144 12.99 -11.33 32.95
N ALA A 145 14.20 -11.22 32.36
CA ALA A 145 14.55 -11.49 30.94
C ALA A 145 14.59 -13.02 30.59
N VAL A 146 14.93 -13.52 29.39
CA VAL A 146 15.62 -13.01 28.15
C VAL A 146 14.93 -13.64 26.89
N ILE A 147 15.40 -13.73 25.63
CA ILE A 147 16.72 -13.65 24.95
C ILE A 147 16.55 -13.11 23.50
N GLY A 148 17.53 -12.36 22.97
CA GLY A 148 17.81 -12.23 21.52
C GLY A 148 17.14 -11.05 20.77
N SER A 149 17.78 -10.38 19.80
CA SER A 149 19.13 -10.57 19.22
C SER A 149 19.82 -9.24 18.85
N LYS A 150 21.16 -9.23 18.83
CA LYS A 150 22.00 -8.13 18.32
C LYS A 150 22.22 -8.29 16.80
N TRP A 151 22.25 -7.18 16.07
CA TRP A 151 23.25 -6.79 15.05
C TRP A 151 23.11 -5.24 14.83
N PRO A 152 24.00 -4.54 14.11
CA PRO A 152 24.43 -3.21 14.56
C PRO A 152 23.70 -2.04 13.87
N ASN A 153 23.64 -0.91 14.59
CA ASN A 153 23.30 0.39 14.02
C ASN A 153 24.58 1.04 13.49
N ASP A 154 24.79 1.06 12.18
CA ASP A 154 25.69 2.03 11.56
C ASP A 154 24.95 3.36 11.42
N LEU A 155 25.25 4.31 12.30
CA LEU A 155 24.86 5.71 12.08
C LEU A 155 25.69 6.25 10.91
N THR A 156 25.03 6.55 9.79
CA THR A 156 25.61 7.40 8.74
C THR A 156 25.14 8.83 8.97
N GLU A 157 25.88 9.60 9.76
CA GLU A 157 25.66 11.04 9.93
C GLU A 157 25.96 11.76 8.62
N ASN A 158 24.95 12.15 7.85
CA ASN A 158 25.13 12.87 6.58
C ASN A 158 25.12 14.39 6.78
N THR A 159 26.07 14.88 7.58
CA THR A 159 26.41 16.30 7.67
C THR A 159 26.87 16.81 6.30
N THR A 160 26.19 17.83 5.77
CA THR A 160 26.70 18.69 4.69
C THR A 160 26.26 20.12 4.94
N GLU A 161 27.09 20.87 5.67
CA GLU A 161 27.10 22.33 5.56
C GLU A 161 27.72 22.77 4.23
N ILE A 162 27.47 24.02 3.84
CA ILE A 162 27.83 24.57 2.53
C ILE A 162 29.11 25.40 2.68
N THR A 163 30.20 24.99 2.04
CA THR A 163 31.40 25.83 1.89
C THR A 163 31.96 25.73 0.48
N THR A 164 32.07 26.87 -0.20
CA THR A 164 32.69 26.98 -1.53
C THR A 164 34.02 27.71 -1.41
N GLU A 165 35.13 27.03 -1.65
CA GLU A 165 36.43 27.68 -1.89
C GLU A 165 37.14 27.07 -3.10
N ASN A 166 37.71 27.96 -3.94
CA ASN A 166 38.41 27.59 -5.16
C ASN A 166 39.92 27.53 -4.92
N LYS A 167 40.62 26.48 -5.37
CA LYS A 167 42.06 26.57 -5.59
C LYS A 167 42.55 25.75 -6.78
N THR A 168 42.97 26.45 -7.83
CA THR A 168 43.55 25.85 -9.03
C THR A 168 44.93 25.25 -8.74
N SER A 169 45.16 24.01 -9.20
CA SER A 169 46.50 23.44 -9.38
C SER A 169 46.50 22.54 -10.62
N SER A 170 47.66 22.35 -11.27
CA SER A 170 47.70 22.00 -12.69
C SER A 170 48.60 20.81 -13.03
N ARG A 171 48.03 19.79 -13.69
CA ARG A 171 48.44 19.30 -15.04
C ARG A 171 47.56 18.12 -15.50
N PRO A 172 47.49 17.81 -16.83
CA PRO A 172 46.51 16.89 -17.39
C PRO A 172 47.02 15.45 -17.53
N ASP A 173 46.08 14.50 -17.44
CA ASP A 173 46.16 13.17 -18.08
C ASP A 173 44.74 12.76 -18.53
N ALA A 174 44.61 11.67 -19.29
CA ALA A 174 43.48 11.43 -20.19
C ALA A 174 42.09 11.26 -19.52
N SER A 175 41.10 11.99 -20.03
CA SER A 175 39.74 12.08 -19.46
C SER A 175 38.87 10.84 -19.72
N GLN A 176 38.34 10.27 -18.62
CA GLN A 176 36.99 9.69 -18.60
C GLN A 176 35.96 10.84 -18.46
N PRO A 177 34.67 10.64 -18.76
CA PRO A 177 33.65 11.68 -18.52
C PRO A 177 33.39 11.86 -17.01
N ASP A 178 34.00 12.89 -16.43
CA ASP A 178 33.97 13.11 -14.98
C ASP A 178 32.56 13.38 -14.42
N THR A 179 32.31 12.82 -13.23
CA THR A 179 31.03 12.99 -12.52
C THR A 179 30.71 14.47 -12.24
N GLN A 180 31.75 15.29 -12.03
CA GLN A 180 31.65 16.74 -11.83
C GLN A 180 31.07 17.46 -13.06
N THR A 181 31.45 17.08 -14.28
CA THR A 181 30.89 17.68 -15.51
C THR A 181 29.37 17.47 -15.56
N ALA A 182 28.91 16.26 -15.19
CA ALA A 182 27.48 15.95 -15.11
C ALA A 182 26.77 16.57 -13.89
N GLU A 183 27.46 17.22 -12.95
CA GLU A 183 26.86 18.05 -11.88
C GLU A 183 26.76 19.50 -12.33
N GLN A 184 27.85 20.04 -12.87
CA GLN A 184 27.89 21.38 -13.46
C GLN A 184 26.85 21.54 -14.56
N GLU A 185 26.71 20.56 -15.48
CA GLU A 185 25.70 20.59 -16.53
C GLU A 185 24.26 20.49 -15.97
N PHE A 186 24.06 19.80 -14.84
CA PHE A 186 22.75 19.74 -14.18
C PHE A 186 22.38 21.08 -13.53
N LEU A 187 23.28 21.66 -12.75
CA LEU A 187 23.10 22.97 -12.11
C LEU A 187 23.02 24.10 -13.14
N THR A 188 23.66 23.97 -14.31
CA THR A 188 23.50 24.91 -15.43
C THR A 188 22.09 24.87 -16.02
N ARG A 189 21.42 23.70 -16.02
CA ARG A 189 20.01 23.58 -16.44
C ARG A 189 19.02 23.96 -15.34
N HIS A 190 19.40 23.82 -14.07
CA HIS A 190 18.54 24.06 -12.90
C HIS A 190 19.33 24.81 -11.79
N PRO A 191 19.62 26.11 -11.98
CA PRO A 191 20.44 26.90 -11.05
C PRO A 191 19.74 27.19 -9.71
N ASP A 192 18.44 26.94 -9.66
CA ASP A 192 17.53 27.05 -8.52
C ASP A 192 17.39 25.75 -7.70
N ALA A 193 18.01 24.65 -8.13
CA ALA A 193 17.90 23.34 -7.50
C ALA A 193 18.75 23.23 -6.21
N VAL A 194 18.14 23.45 -5.04
CA VAL A 194 18.79 23.32 -3.73
C VAL A 194 18.86 21.86 -3.26
N VAL A 195 17.87 21.04 -3.60
CA VAL A 195 17.86 19.60 -3.29
C VAL A 195 17.65 18.79 -4.56
N PHE A 196 18.50 17.78 -4.79
CA PHE A 196 18.41 16.89 -5.93
C PHE A 196 18.82 15.45 -5.58
N SER A 197 18.21 14.49 -6.26
CA SER A 197 18.54 13.06 -6.13
C SER A 197 19.93 12.75 -6.73
N PRO A 198 20.69 11.73 -6.24
CA PRO A 198 21.97 11.34 -6.83
C PRO A 198 21.91 10.95 -8.31
N LYS A 199 20.74 10.49 -8.78
CA LYS A 199 20.48 10.19 -10.20
C LYS A 199 20.05 11.41 -11.03
N LYS A 200 19.99 12.60 -10.43
CA LYS A 200 19.69 13.90 -11.06
C LYS A 200 18.36 13.93 -11.84
N ARG A 201 17.38 13.14 -11.39
CA ARG A 201 16.03 13.01 -11.99
C ARG A 201 14.92 13.71 -11.21
N GLN A 202 15.10 13.85 -9.90
CA GLN A 202 14.20 14.56 -9.00
C GLN A 202 14.97 15.70 -8.35
N TRP A 203 14.36 16.87 -8.29
CA TRP A 203 14.91 18.05 -7.63
C TRP A 203 13.82 19.05 -7.22
N GLY A 204 14.14 19.95 -6.30
CA GLY A 204 13.28 21.05 -5.86
C GLY A 204 14.07 22.31 -5.47
N THR A 205 13.38 23.45 -5.51
CA THR A 205 13.91 24.75 -5.08
C THR A 205 13.94 24.88 -3.55
N GLN A 206 14.50 25.99 -3.05
CA GLN A 206 14.40 26.34 -1.63
C GLN A 206 12.94 26.43 -1.16
N ASP A 207 12.05 27.04 -1.95
CA ASP A 207 10.65 27.23 -1.59
C ASP A 207 9.87 25.90 -1.60
N ASP A 208 10.19 25.00 -2.54
CA ASP A 208 9.64 23.65 -2.57
C ASP A 208 10.06 22.84 -1.33
N LEU A 209 11.33 22.94 -0.93
CA LEU A 209 11.86 22.30 0.28
C LEU A 209 11.24 22.90 1.55
N THR A 210 11.11 24.22 1.63
CA THR A 210 10.48 24.92 2.77
C THR A 210 9.00 24.53 2.90
N CYS A 211 8.28 24.39 1.79
CA CYS A 211 6.92 23.88 1.74
C CYS A 211 6.83 22.40 2.17
N ALA A 212 7.76 21.55 1.71
CA ALA A 212 7.87 20.15 2.15
C ALA A 212 8.10 20.03 3.66
N GLN A 213 9.01 20.82 4.22
CA GLN A 213 9.29 20.87 5.65
C GLN A 213 8.10 21.38 6.46
N TRP A 214 7.32 22.33 5.94
CA TRP A 214 6.10 22.79 6.57
C TRP A 214 5.01 21.69 6.59
N LEU A 215 4.81 20.98 5.48
CA LEU A 215 3.92 19.81 5.41
C LEU A 215 4.35 18.73 6.43
N TRP A 216 5.66 18.44 6.51
CA TRP A 216 6.20 17.45 7.46
C TRP A 216 5.99 17.85 8.92
N LYS A 217 6.22 19.12 9.28
CA LYS A 217 5.92 19.64 10.63
C LYS A 217 4.44 19.50 11.00
N LYS A 218 3.53 19.68 10.04
CA LYS A 218 2.10 19.40 10.25
C LYS A 218 1.80 17.91 10.44
N ILE A 219 2.51 17.02 9.74
CA ILE A 219 2.35 15.57 9.91
C ILE A 219 2.85 15.12 11.28
N ILE A 220 4.04 15.57 11.72
CA ILE A 220 4.55 15.26 13.07
C ILE A 220 3.53 15.65 14.14
N ALA A 221 2.95 16.86 14.06
CA ALA A 221 1.95 17.31 15.03
C ALA A 221 0.70 16.42 15.09
N LEU A 222 0.28 15.80 13.99
CA LEU A 222 -0.84 14.83 13.97
C LEU A 222 -0.47 13.51 14.67
N TYR A 223 0.78 13.06 14.54
CA TYR A 223 1.28 11.88 15.24
C TYR A 223 1.51 12.13 16.73
N GLU A 224 1.97 13.33 17.11
CA GLU A 224 2.12 13.74 18.51
C GLU A 224 0.75 13.83 19.22
N GLN A 225 -0.26 14.41 18.56
CA GLN A 225 -1.65 14.43 19.06
C GLN A 225 -2.28 13.05 19.21
N ALA A 226 -1.91 12.08 18.36
CA ALA A 226 -2.34 10.69 18.53
C ALA A 226 -1.64 10.01 19.73
N ALA A 227 -0.34 10.25 19.89
CA ALA A 227 0.45 9.70 20.99
C ALA A 227 -0.01 10.19 22.39
N GLU A 228 -0.57 11.39 22.49
CA GLU A 228 -1.17 11.90 23.74
C GLU A 228 -2.36 11.05 24.23
N CYS A 229 -3.01 10.28 23.35
CA CYS A 229 -4.10 9.37 23.72
C CYS A 229 -3.62 7.96 24.10
N ASP A 230 -2.61 7.43 23.39
CA ASP A 230 -2.16 6.03 23.54
C ASP A 230 -0.92 5.86 24.45
N GLY A 231 -0.18 6.94 24.73
CA GLY A 231 0.95 6.96 25.67
C GLY A 231 2.34 6.63 25.10
N GLU A 232 2.44 6.16 23.85
CA GLU A 232 3.72 5.98 23.15
C GLU A 232 3.87 6.92 21.95
N VAL A 233 4.98 7.69 21.91
CA VAL A 233 5.27 8.66 20.84
C VAL A 233 5.90 7.96 19.63
N VAL A 234 5.07 7.27 18.84
CA VAL A 234 5.48 6.68 17.55
C VAL A 234 5.72 7.77 16.51
N ARG A 235 6.94 8.32 16.48
CA ARG A 235 7.32 9.31 15.46
C ARG A 235 7.37 8.66 14.06
N PRO A 236 6.76 9.28 13.03
CA PRO A 236 6.77 8.73 11.68
C PRO A 236 8.19 8.81 11.08
N LYS A 237 8.56 7.81 10.27
CA LYS A 237 9.86 7.78 9.58
C LYS A 237 10.01 8.98 8.65
N GLU A 238 11.18 9.62 8.69
CA GLU A 238 11.46 10.82 7.89
C GLU A 238 11.24 10.62 6.37
N PRO A 239 10.73 11.66 5.68
CA PRO A 239 10.45 11.60 4.26
C PRO A 239 11.73 11.71 3.42
N ASN A 240 11.67 11.20 2.19
CA ASN A 240 12.68 11.55 1.19
C ASN A 240 12.46 13.01 0.74
N TRP A 241 13.23 13.93 1.33
CA TRP A 241 13.20 15.36 1.03
C TRP A 241 13.35 15.69 -0.46
N THR A 242 14.22 15.00 -1.20
CA THR A 242 14.41 15.24 -2.64
C THR A 242 13.17 14.86 -3.45
N ALA A 243 12.45 13.81 -3.05
CA ALA A 243 11.19 13.43 -3.68
C ALA A 243 10.05 14.37 -3.27
N TRP A 244 9.98 14.79 -2.01
CA TRP A 244 8.92 15.70 -1.52
C TRP A 244 9.01 17.09 -2.13
N ALA A 245 10.21 17.68 -2.16
CA ALA A 245 10.44 18.96 -2.83
C ALA A 245 10.18 18.84 -4.35
N ASN A 246 10.55 17.72 -4.98
CA ASN A 246 10.21 17.48 -6.39
C ASN A 246 8.69 17.43 -6.62
N GLU A 247 7.92 16.70 -5.82
CA GLU A 247 6.46 16.64 -5.99
C GLU A 247 5.81 18.02 -5.83
N ILE A 248 6.27 18.83 -4.88
CA ILE A 248 5.78 20.21 -4.70
C ILE A 248 6.17 21.09 -5.89
N ARG A 249 7.40 20.97 -6.40
CA ARG A 249 7.82 21.64 -7.64
C ARG A 249 6.95 21.25 -8.83
N LEU A 250 6.55 19.98 -8.94
CA LEU A 250 5.60 19.53 -9.97
C LEU A 250 4.20 20.10 -9.75
N MET A 251 3.71 20.20 -8.50
CA MET A 251 2.43 20.86 -8.20
C MET A 251 2.45 22.34 -8.61
N CYS A 252 3.57 23.04 -8.40
CA CYS A 252 3.70 24.44 -8.80
C CYS A 252 3.86 24.61 -10.32
N VAL A 253 4.79 23.87 -10.94
CA VAL A 253 5.17 24.07 -12.36
C VAL A 253 4.25 23.36 -13.35
N GLN A 254 3.70 22.18 -13.03
CA GLN A 254 2.81 21.45 -13.92
C GLN A 254 1.34 21.74 -13.64
N ASP A 255 0.94 21.82 -12.37
CA ASP A 255 -0.48 21.96 -11.99
C ASP A 255 -0.90 23.43 -11.77
N GLY A 256 0.02 24.40 -11.93
CA GLY A 256 -0.25 25.83 -11.79
C GLY A 256 -0.57 26.30 -10.37
N ARG A 257 -0.17 25.52 -9.35
CA ARG A 257 -0.47 25.80 -7.93
C ARG A 257 0.62 26.68 -7.32
N THR A 258 0.36 27.29 -6.17
CA THR A 258 1.36 28.03 -5.38
C THR A 258 1.64 27.30 -4.07
N HIS A 259 2.85 27.42 -3.52
CA HIS A 259 3.19 26.86 -2.19
C HIS A 259 2.20 27.28 -1.11
N LYS A 260 1.68 28.52 -1.19
CA LYS A 260 0.61 29.02 -0.31
C LYS A 260 -0.69 28.22 -0.46
N GLN A 261 -1.16 27.95 -1.67
CA GLN A 261 -2.34 27.10 -1.89
C GLN A 261 -2.10 25.65 -1.43
N ILE A 262 -0.88 25.13 -1.60
CA ILE A 262 -0.52 23.76 -1.17
C ILE A 262 -0.58 23.66 0.37
N CYS A 263 0.03 24.59 1.10
CA CYS A 263 -0.04 24.65 2.57
C CYS A 263 -1.46 24.94 3.09
N GLU A 264 -2.26 25.76 2.38
CA GLU A 264 -3.65 26.03 2.72
C GLU A 264 -4.55 24.81 2.52
N MET A 265 -4.41 24.09 1.39
CA MET A 265 -5.12 22.83 1.16
C MET A 265 -4.73 21.81 2.22
N TYR A 266 -3.44 21.67 2.52
CA TYR A 266 -2.97 20.76 3.56
C TYR A 266 -3.45 21.15 4.97
N SER A 267 -3.62 22.46 5.24
CA SER A 267 -4.23 22.94 6.50
C SER A 267 -5.65 22.42 6.66
N ARG A 268 -6.45 22.36 5.59
CA ARG A 268 -7.82 21.82 5.61
C ARG A 268 -7.81 20.30 5.77
N VAL A 269 -6.99 19.61 4.97
CA VAL A 269 -6.76 18.16 5.07
C VAL A 269 -6.40 17.73 6.50
N SER A 270 -5.49 18.47 7.16
CA SER A 270 -5.07 18.16 8.54
C SER A 270 -6.16 18.32 9.61
N ARG A 271 -7.26 19.01 9.31
CA ARG A 271 -8.42 19.20 10.22
C ARG A 271 -9.55 18.19 9.99
N ASP A 272 -9.57 17.53 8.83
CA ASP A 272 -10.59 16.55 8.47
C ASP A 272 -10.21 15.16 9.03
N PRO A 273 -11.04 14.53 9.90
CA PRO A 273 -10.70 13.26 10.55
C PRO A 273 -10.51 12.06 9.61
N PHE A 274 -10.99 12.14 8.37
CA PHE A 274 -10.81 11.12 7.34
C PHE A 274 -9.58 11.42 6.49
N TRP A 275 -9.43 12.65 5.99
CA TRP A 275 -8.34 13.01 5.08
C TRP A 275 -6.99 13.16 5.77
N CYS A 276 -6.93 13.58 7.04
CA CYS A 276 -5.65 13.73 7.76
C CYS A 276 -4.88 12.40 7.90
N ARG A 277 -5.59 11.27 7.96
CA ARG A 277 -5.04 9.91 8.02
C ARG A 277 -4.66 9.34 6.64
N ASN A 278 -5.31 9.82 5.58
CA ASN A 278 -5.15 9.30 4.22
C ASN A 278 -4.14 10.08 3.37
N VAL A 279 -3.78 11.31 3.76
CA VAL A 279 -2.92 12.21 2.98
C VAL A 279 -1.71 12.60 3.82
N LEU A 280 -0.68 11.74 3.80
CA LEU A 280 0.55 11.89 4.60
C LEU A 280 1.80 12.19 3.74
N SER A 281 1.61 12.71 2.50
CA SER A 281 2.71 13.16 1.64
C SER A 281 2.23 14.13 0.55
N PRO A 282 3.14 14.94 -0.05
CA PRO A 282 2.80 15.84 -1.17
C PRO A 282 2.28 15.09 -2.39
N SER A 283 2.84 13.92 -2.71
CA SER A 283 2.37 13.11 -3.85
C SER A 283 0.92 12.65 -3.67
N LYS A 284 0.53 12.25 -2.45
CA LYS A 284 -0.86 11.86 -2.15
C LYS A 284 -1.80 13.06 -2.09
N LEU A 285 -1.31 14.23 -1.67
CA LEU A 285 -2.04 15.50 -1.74
C LEU A 285 -2.30 15.92 -3.19
N ARG A 286 -1.33 15.70 -4.09
CA ARG A 286 -1.45 15.94 -5.53
C ARG A 286 -2.45 14.98 -6.18
N GLU A 287 -2.33 13.67 -5.93
CA GLU A 287 -3.23 12.63 -6.43
C GLU A 287 -4.70 12.91 -6.05
N LYS A 288 -4.94 13.44 -4.85
CA LYS A 288 -6.28 13.71 -4.32
C LYS A 288 -6.72 15.16 -4.44
N TRP A 289 -5.96 16.03 -5.10
CA TRP A 289 -6.19 17.48 -5.06
C TRP A 289 -7.60 17.89 -5.48
N ASP A 290 -8.13 17.31 -6.55
CA ASP A 290 -9.40 17.75 -7.13
C ASP A 290 -10.60 17.23 -6.30
N GLU A 291 -10.51 16.01 -5.77
CA GLU A 291 -11.47 15.46 -4.80
C GLU A 291 -11.49 16.30 -3.51
N LEU A 292 -10.31 16.67 -3.00
CA LEU A 292 -10.15 17.54 -1.84
C LEU A 292 -10.66 18.97 -2.10
N SER A 293 -10.45 19.50 -3.31
CA SER A 293 -10.93 20.84 -3.70
C SER A 293 -12.45 20.93 -3.72
N LEU A 294 -13.14 19.85 -4.09
CA LEU A 294 -14.60 19.74 -4.01
C LEU A 294 -15.06 19.55 -2.56
N ARG A 295 -14.51 18.53 -1.87
CA ARG A 295 -14.93 18.12 -0.51
C ARG A 295 -14.62 19.15 0.59
N LEU A 296 -13.49 19.84 0.49
CA LEU A 296 -13.00 20.84 1.45
C LEU A 296 -13.11 22.28 0.89
N SER A 297 -14.09 22.49 0.01
CA SER A 297 -14.53 23.82 -0.41
C SER A 297 -15.18 24.54 0.79
N PRO A 298 -14.87 25.83 1.06
CA PRO A 298 -15.35 26.50 2.29
C PRO A 298 -16.86 26.79 2.38
N SER A 299 -17.71 26.24 1.51
CA SER A 299 -19.10 26.69 1.35
C SER A 299 -20.06 25.64 0.75
N VAL A 300 -20.01 24.40 1.25
CA VAL A 300 -21.14 23.43 1.13
C VAL A 300 -21.38 22.74 2.48
N SER A 301 -21.60 23.52 3.54
CA SER A 301 -21.80 22.99 4.91
C SER A 301 -22.81 23.77 5.75
N THR A 302 -23.73 24.47 5.10
CA THR A 302 -25.03 24.90 5.65
C THR A 302 -26.07 24.88 4.52
N HIS A 303 -27.32 24.54 4.84
CA HIS A 303 -28.45 24.38 3.91
C HIS A 303 -28.20 23.45 2.70
N ILE A 304 -28.30 22.12 2.94
CA ILE A 304 -29.07 21.28 2.02
C ILE A 304 -30.56 21.56 2.28
N GLU A 305 -31.00 22.75 1.87
CA GLU A 305 -32.41 22.95 1.57
C GLU A 305 -32.72 22.28 0.24
N LYS A 306 -33.93 21.70 0.12
CA LYS A 306 -34.44 21.22 -1.16
C LYS A 306 -34.84 22.42 -2.03
N ARG A 307 -33.85 23.16 -2.52
CA ARG A 307 -34.05 24.12 -3.60
C ARG A 307 -34.26 23.33 -4.88
N GLU A 308 -35.51 22.87 -5.10
CA GLU A 308 -35.93 22.38 -6.40
C GLU A 308 -35.56 23.45 -7.44
N ASP A 309 -34.79 23.06 -8.46
CA ASP A 309 -34.44 24.00 -9.52
C ASP A 309 -35.72 24.40 -10.26
N PRO A 310 -36.14 25.68 -10.24
CA PRO A 310 -37.39 26.10 -10.87
C PRO A 310 -37.34 25.93 -12.40
N TYR A 311 -36.14 25.70 -12.96
CA TYR A 311 -35.91 25.41 -14.36
C TYR A 311 -35.95 23.91 -14.71
N PHE A 312 -35.88 23.00 -13.74
CA PHE A 312 -35.95 21.55 -14.00
C PHE A 312 -37.38 20.99 -13.96
N LYS A 313 -38.39 21.83 -13.65
CA LYS A 313 -39.80 21.45 -13.61
C LYS A 313 -40.46 21.51 -15.00
N ALA A 314 -39.84 20.83 -15.97
CA ALA A 314 -40.19 20.85 -17.39
C ALA A 314 -40.68 19.49 -17.91
N SER A 315 -42.00 19.29 -17.88
CA SER A 315 -42.78 18.48 -18.83
C SER A 315 -42.46 16.99 -19.08
N TYR A 316 -41.87 16.24 -18.14
CA TYR A 316 -41.68 14.79 -18.30
C TYR A 316 -42.78 13.89 -17.69
N ASP A 317 -43.72 14.45 -16.92
CA ASP A 317 -44.84 13.70 -16.31
C ASP A 317 -45.86 13.11 -17.31
N ASN A 318 -45.76 13.44 -18.60
CA ASN A 318 -46.63 12.96 -19.69
C ASN A 318 -45.90 12.11 -20.74
N VAL A 319 -44.66 11.68 -20.48
CA VAL A 319 -43.91 10.80 -21.41
C VAL A 319 -44.11 9.34 -21.01
N ASP A 320 -44.97 8.63 -21.74
CA ASP A 320 -45.16 7.18 -21.61
C ASP A 320 -43.98 6.42 -22.23
N TYR A 321 -42.99 6.10 -21.40
CA TYR A 321 -41.81 5.32 -21.79
C TYR A 321 -42.10 3.83 -22.11
N SER A 322 -43.35 3.35 -22.04
CA SER A 322 -43.71 1.99 -22.45
C SER A 322 -43.87 1.83 -23.97
N GLN A 323 -44.01 2.93 -24.71
CA GLN A 323 -44.19 2.95 -26.17
C GLN A 323 -42.84 2.71 -26.89
N ILE A 324 -42.62 1.50 -27.41
CA ILE A 324 -41.46 1.22 -28.28
C ILE A 324 -41.62 2.00 -29.60
N PRO A 325 -40.65 2.84 -30.02
CA PRO A 325 -40.76 3.63 -31.24
C PRO A 325 -40.93 2.76 -32.50
N ALA A 326 -41.91 3.13 -33.34
CA ALA A 326 -42.23 2.43 -34.58
C ALA A 326 -41.05 2.45 -35.56
N GLY A 327 -40.32 1.32 -35.63
CA GLY A 327 -39.10 1.16 -36.40
C GLY A 327 -38.22 0.02 -35.88
N PHE A 328 -38.22 -0.21 -34.57
CA PHE A 328 -37.60 -1.40 -33.98
C PHE A 328 -38.51 -2.63 -34.13
N ARG A 329 -38.14 -3.52 -35.05
CA ARG A 329 -38.45 -4.95 -34.90
C ARG A 329 -37.32 -5.61 -34.11
N GLY A 330 -37.68 -6.41 -33.11
CA GLY A 330 -36.81 -7.46 -32.56
C GLY A 330 -36.87 -8.73 -33.40
#